data_AF-A0A8K1D6A7-F1
#
_entry.id   AF-A0A8K1D6A7-F1
#
_cell.length_a   1.000
_cell.length_b   1.000
_cell.length_c   1.000
_cell.angle_alpha   90.00
_cell.angle_beta   90.00
_cell.angle_gamma   90.00
#
_symmetry.space_group_name_H-M   'P 1'
#
loop_
_entity.id
_entity.type
_entity.pdbx_description
1 polymer ?
#
loop_
_entity_poly.entity_id
_entity_poly.type
_entity_poly.pdbx_seq_one_letter_code
_entity_poly.pdbx_strand_id
1 'polypeptide(L)' 'MAEDEDSLEAEIVYPITCGDSKANLIWRKFVCPGINVKCVQFHDHLISPKEFVHLAGKSTLKDWKRAIRMNGIMLRA' A
#
# COMPACT_ATOMS: atom_id res chain seq x y z
N MET A 1 -6.04 -29.16 -3.42
CA MET A 1 -5.43 -27.90 -2.99
C MET A 1 -6.42 -26.81 -3.30
N ALA A 2 -6.96 -26.17 -2.26
CA ALA A 2 -7.75 -24.95 -2.42
C ALA A 2 -6.79 -23.76 -2.48
N GLU A 3 -7.32 -22.64 -2.99
CA GLU A 3 -6.67 -21.33 -3.13
C GLU A 3 -5.97 -21.14 -4.48
N ASP A 4 -6.74 -20.76 -5.50
CA ASP A 4 -6.52 -19.58 -6.35
C ASP A 4 -7.64 -19.48 -7.41
N GLU A 5 -8.90 -19.51 -6.95
CA GLU A 5 -10.08 -19.12 -7.74
C GLU A 5 -10.68 -17.84 -7.15
N ASP A 6 -9.90 -16.75 -7.10
CA ASP A 6 -10.49 -15.41 -7.11
C ASP A 6 -10.08 -14.69 -8.40
N SER A 7 -10.92 -14.92 -9.41
CA SER A 7 -11.52 -13.87 -10.21
C SER A 7 -10.58 -13.00 -11.06
N LEU A 8 -10.73 -13.19 -12.36
CA LEU A 8 -10.34 -12.32 -13.48
C LEU A 8 -10.97 -10.90 -13.44
N GLU A 9 -11.21 -10.35 -12.24
CA GLU A 9 -11.52 -8.94 -12.07
C GLU A 9 -10.20 -8.18 -12.06
N ALA A 10 -10.02 -7.26 -13.00
CA ALA A 10 -8.85 -6.40 -13.06
C ALA A 10 -8.60 -5.77 -11.67
N GLU A 11 -7.52 -6.19 -11.00
CA GLU A 11 -7.17 -5.69 -9.68
C GLU A 11 -6.82 -4.20 -9.83
N ILE A 12 -7.73 -3.33 -9.37
CA ILE A 12 -7.52 -1.88 -9.44
C ILE A 12 -6.35 -1.54 -8.52
N VAL A 13 -5.24 -1.16 -9.13
CA VAL A 13 -4.01 -0.76 -8.44
C VAL A 13 -3.75 0.72 -8.63
N TYR A 14 -3.36 1.39 -7.54
CA TYR A 14 -2.95 2.79 -7.56
C TYR A 14 -1.45 2.89 -7.29
N PRO A 15 -0.65 3.50 -8.19
CA PRO A 15 0.76 3.70 -7.94
C PRO A 15 0.94 4.68 -6.78
N ILE A 16 1.69 4.25 -5.77
CA ILE A 16 2.01 5.03 -4.58
C ILE A 16 3.52 5.12 -4.37
N THR A 17 3.92 6.14 -3.62
CA THR A 17 5.31 6.42 -3.30
C THR A 17 5.46 6.75 -1.83
N CYS A 18 6.61 6.42 -1.25
CA CYS A 18 7.01 6.87 0.08
C CYS A 18 8.50 7.19 0.04
N GLY A 19 8.86 8.48 0.15
CA GLY A 19 10.23 8.91 -0.18
C GLY A 19 10.59 8.51 -1.61
N ASP A 20 11.69 7.78 -1.78
CA ASP A 20 12.16 7.28 -3.07
C ASP A 20 11.61 5.89 -3.42
N SER A 21 10.92 5.23 -2.48
CA SER A 21 10.33 3.91 -2.67
C SER A 21 9.01 3.99 -3.43
N LYS A 22 8.80 3.07 -4.37
CA LYS A 22 7.59 2.96 -5.19
C LYS A 22 6.88 1.64 -4.90
N ALA A 23 5.56 1.67 -4.82
CA ALA A 23 4.73 0.49 -4.60
C ALA A 23 3.36 0.66 -5.29
N ASN A 24 2.56 -0.40 -5.32
CA ASN A 24 1.19 -0.35 -5.80
C ASN A 24 0.22 -0.58 -4.64
N LEU A 25 -0.79 0.26 -4.50
CA LEU A 25 -1.89 0.07 -3.56
C LEU A 25 -3.03 -0.69 -4.24
N ILE A 26 -3.37 -1.86 -3.72
CA ILE A 26 -4.49 -2.68 -4.19
C ILE A 26 -5.78 -2.16 -3.56
N TRP A 27 -6.65 -1.56 -4.37
CA TRP A 27 -7.85 -0.88 -3.90
C TRP A 27 -8.82 -1.82 -3.17
N ARG A 28 -9.05 -3.02 -3.70
CA ARG A 28 -9.95 -4.02 -3.10
C ARG A 28 -9.52 -4.45 -1.70
N LYS A 29 -8.22 -4.43 -1.42
CA LYS A 29 -7.64 -4.79 -0.11
C LYS A 29 -7.53 -3.59 0.82
N PHE A 30 -7.71 -2.37 0.32
CA PHE A 30 -7.57 -1.14 1.08
C PHE A 30 -8.85 -0.82 1.88
N VAL A 31 -9.04 -1.53 3.00
CA VAL A 31 -10.19 -1.36 3.91
C VAL A 31 -9.82 -0.63 5.20
N CYS A 32 -10.75 0.15 5.76
CA CYS A 32 -10.55 0.89 7.02
C CYS A 32 -10.22 -0.07 8.18
N PRO A 33 -9.20 0.18 9.03
CA PRO A 33 -8.38 1.39 9.13
C PRO A 33 -7.13 1.44 8.22
N GLY A 34 -6.87 0.40 7.43
CA GLY A 34 -5.83 0.32 6.40
C GLY A 34 -4.41 0.09 6.92
N ILE A 35 -4.04 0.63 8.09
CA ILE A 35 -2.65 0.71 8.57
C ILE A 35 -1.89 -0.63 8.63
N ASN A 36 -2.53 -1.70 9.10
CA ASN A 36 -1.94 -3.04 9.21
C ASN A 36 -2.52 -4.02 8.18
N VAL A 37 -3.35 -3.53 7.24
CA VAL A 37 -3.97 -4.39 6.22
C VAL A 37 -2.99 -4.57 5.08
N LYS A 38 -2.74 -5.82 4.68
CA LYS A 38 -1.88 -6.15 3.55
C LYS A 38 -2.55 -5.77 2.22
N CYS A 39 -2.31 -4.53 1.81
CA CYS A 39 -2.89 -3.92 0.61
C CYS A 39 -1.87 -3.20 -0.27
N VAL A 40 -0.58 -3.22 0.10
CA VAL A 40 0.50 -2.61 -0.67
C VAL A 40 1.35 -3.72 -1.28
N GLN A 41 1.40 -3.77 -2.61
CA GLN A 41 2.33 -4.60 -3.35
C GLN A 41 3.65 -3.84 -3.52
N PHE A 42 4.70 -4.32 -2.87
CA PHE A 42 6.04 -3.77 -2.93
C PHE A 42 6.99 -4.86 -3.42
N HIS A 43 7.55 -4.66 -4.62
CA HIS A 43 8.20 -5.73 -5.38
C HIS A 43 7.26 -6.95 -5.51
N ASP A 44 7.70 -8.14 -5.12
CA ASP A 44 6.93 -9.39 -5.17
C ASP A 44 6.20 -9.72 -3.86
N HIS A 45 6.11 -8.76 -2.93
CA HIS A 45 5.52 -8.97 -1.61
C HIS A 45 4.28 -8.12 -1.38
N LEU A 46 3.28 -8.72 -0.74
CA LEU A 46 2.09 -8.04 -0.25
C LEU A 46 2.27 -7.67 1.23
N ILE A 47 2.40 -6.38 1.49
CA ILE A 47 2.70 -5.79 2.82
C ILE A 47 1.65 -4.76 3.22
N SER A 48 1.69 -4.34 4.48
CA SER A 48 0.86 -3.26 5.00
C SER A 48 1.44 -1.87 4.74
N PRO A 49 0.61 -0.80 4.73
CA PRO A 49 1.11 0.58 4.65
C PRO A 49 2.13 0.93 5.73
N LYS A 50 1.98 0.38 6.95
CA LYS A 50 2.94 0.57 8.03
C LYS A 50 4.31 -0.02 7.71
N GLU A 51 4.34 -1.25 7.21
CA GLU A 51 5.58 -1.92 6.79
C GLU A 51 6.22 -1.19 5.62
N PHE A 52 5.43 -0.75 4.64
CA PHE A 52 5.95 0.03 3.51
C PHE A 52 6.63 1.33 3.95
N VAL A 53 6.00 2.09 4.86
CA VAL A 53 6.59 3.32 5.42
C VAL A 53 7.86 3.03 6.22
N HIS A 54 7.90 1.89 6.93
CA HIS A 54 9.09 1.46 7.65
C HIS A 54 10.25 1.13 6.71
N LEU A 55 9.99 0.33 5.66
CA LEU A 55 10.98 -0.04 4.64
C LEU A 55 11.49 1.17 3.84
N ALA A 56 10.63 2.16 3.61
CA ALA A 56 11.00 3.43 2.98
C ALA A 56 11.81 4.38 3.88
N GLY A 57 12.14 3.97 5.13
CA GLY A 57 12.90 4.80 6.06
C GLY A 57 12.14 6.02 6.58
N LYS A 58 10.81 6.04 6.46
CA LYS A 58 9.94 7.14 6.90
C LYS A 58 9.18 6.82 8.19
N SER A 59 9.66 5.85 8.97
CA SER A 59 9.06 5.42 10.25
C SER A 59 9.03 6.50 11.33
N THR A 60 9.87 7.54 11.22
CA THR A 60 9.84 8.70 12.12
C THR A 60 8.57 9.55 11.96
N LEU A 61 7.90 9.47 10.81
CA LEU A 61 6.57 10.06 10.59
C LEU A 61 5.51 9.15 11.22
N LYS A 62 4.87 9.63 12.30
CA LYS A 62 3.80 8.92 13.00
C LYS A 62 2.49 8.78 12.19
N ASP A 63 2.38 9.47 11.06
CA ASP A 63 1.21 9.43 10.17
C ASP A 63 1.58 8.80 8.82
N TRP A 64 1.25 7.51 8.69
CA TRP A 64 1.50 6.73 7.47
C TRP A 64 0.78 7.30 6.23
N LYS A 65 -0.39 7.93 6.42
CA LYS A 65 -1.16 8.53 5.30
C LYS A 65 -0.47 9.78 4.73
N ARG A 66 0.33 10.48 5.56
CA ARG A 66 1.15 11.61 5.12
C ARG A 66 2.48 11.17 4.51
N ALA A 67 3.02 10.03 4.96
CA ALA A 67 4.25 9.47 4.43
C ALA A 67 4.06 8.89 3.02
N ILE A 68 2.86 8.36 2.72
CA ILE A 68 2.52 7.81 1.41
C ILE A 68 1.87 8.88 0.52
N ARG A 69 2.32 8.93 -0.74
CA ARG A 69 1.79 9.81 -1.77
C ARG A 69 1.28 9.02 -2.96
N MET A 70 0.14 9.41 -3.50
CA MET A 70 -0.43 8.93 -4.74
C MET A 70 -0.34 10.07 -5.76
N ASN A 71 0.40 9.87 -6.86
CA ASN A 71 0.70 10.92 -7.84
C ASN A 71 1.23 12.23 -7.21
N GLY A 72 2.05 12.12 -6.16
CA GLY A 72 2.59 13.27 -5.42
C GLY A 72 1.65 13.88 -4.37
N ILE A 73 0.38 13.52 -4.33
CA ILE A 73 -0.62 14.00 -3.35
C ILE A 73 -0.64 13.06 -2.14
N MET A 74 -0.73 13.61 -0.92
CA MET A 74 -0.83 12.81 0.30
C MET A 74 -2.13 12.01 0.34
N LEU A 75 -2.10 10.77 0.84
CA LEU A 75 -3.32 9.95 1.03
C LEU A 75 -4.25 10.47 2.15
N ARG A 76 -3.81 11.48 2.90
CA ARG A 76 -4.63 12.15 3.89
C ARG A 76 -5.69 13.01 3.18
N ALA A 77 -6.94 12.56 3.23
CA ALA A 77 -8.10 13.42 3.05
C ALA A 77 -8.33 14.30 4.30
#